data_AF-A0A0P9DCB4-F1
#
_entry.id   AF-A0A0P9DCB4-F1
#
_cell.length_a   1.000
_cell.length_b   1.000
_cell.length_c   1.000
_cell.angle_alpha   90.00
_cell.angle_beta   90.00
_cell.angle_gamma   90.00
#
_symmetry.space_group_name_H-M   'P 1'
#
loop_
_entity.id
_entity.type
_entity.pdbx_description
1 polymer ?
#
loop_
_entity_poly.entity_id
_entity_poly.type
_entity_poly.pdbx_seq_one_letter_code
_entity_poly.pdbx_strand_id
1 'polypeptide(L)'
;MSIPNLDEPVDLTNCDREPIHIPGRIQPHGVLLALDELDLRIIQISANIQAHTGLEPASLLEQPLEALVPAQYAAYLRNTIALENMDDNPLYIWTAELNGS
;
A
#
# COMPACT_ATOMS: atom_id res chain seq x y z
N MET A 1 -14.01 -52.31 17.16
CA MET A 1 -14.26 -51.10 17.98
C MET A 1 -14.08 -49.91 17.05
N SER A 2 -15.04 -48.99 17.06
CA SER A 2 -15.59 -48.27 15.91
C SER A 2 -14.71 -47.18 15.28
N ILE A 3 -14.89 -47.05 13.97
CA ILE A 3 -14.44 -45.95 13.10
C ILE A 3 -15.22 -44.68 13.51
N PRO A 4 -14.59 -43.51 13.74
CA PRO A 4 -15.35 -42.29 14.02
C PRO A 4 -16.12 -41.84 12.77
N ASN A 5 -17.33 -41.34 13.03
CA ASN A 5 -18.36 -40.97 12.06
C ASN A 5 -17.96 -39.68 11.31
N LEU A 6 -18.10 -39.64 9.98
CA LEU A 6 -17.77 -38.49 9.14
C LEU A 6 -19.00 -37.57 8.96
N ASP A 7 -19.68 -37.24 10.07
CA ASP A 7 -20.93 -36.48 10.09
C ASP A 7 -20.94 -35.38 11.17
N GLU A 8 -19.77 -34.87 11.56
CA GLU A 8 -19.70 -33.60 12.29
C GLU A 8 -19.85 -32.44 11.30
N PRO A 9 -20.88 -31.59 11.42
CA PRO A 9 -20.97 -30.39 10.61
C PRO A 9 -19.75 -29.51 10.92
N VAL A 10 -18.96 -29.22 9.89
CA VAL A 10 -17.86 -28.27 9.98
C VAL A 10 -18.43 -26.95 10.49
N ASP A 11 -18.09 -26.62 11.73
CA ASP A 11 -18.60 -25.43 12.41
C ASP A 11 -17.92 -24.19 11.79
N LEU A 12 -18.60 -23.60 10.81
CA LEU A 12 -18.22 -22.37 10.12
C LEU A 12 -18.31 -21.12 11.01
N THR A 13 -18.68 -21.23 12.29
CA THR A 13 -18.80 -20.06 13.18
C THR A 13 -17.45 -19.44 13.58
N ASN A 14 -16.32 -20.04 13.20
CA ASN A 14 -15.00 -19.48 13.47
C ASN A 14 -14.35 -18.76 12.26
N CYS A 15 -15.02 -18.68 11.11
CA CYS A 15 -14.49 -18.00 9.92
C CYS A 15 -14.78 -16.48 9.85
N ASP A 16 -15.51 -15.92 10.82
CA ASP A 16 -16.00 -14.53 10.78
C ASP A 16 -15.31 -13.57 11.77
N ARG A 17 -14.25 -14.02 12.47
CA ARG A 17 -13.67 -13.29 13.60
C ARG A 17 -12.24 -12.80 13.42
N GLU A 18 -11.61 -13.11 12.28
CA GLU A 18 -10.32 -12.50 11.97
C GLU A 18 -10.58 -11.18 11.24
N PRO A 19 -10.05 -10.04 11.73
CA PRO A 19 -10.19 -8.76 11.03
C PRO A 19 -9.36 -8.78 9.73
N ILE A 20 -9.86 -9.46 8.70
CA ILE A 20 -9.33 -9.42 7.33
C ILE A 20 -9.40 -8.00 6.73
N HIS A 21 -10.13 -7.09 7.39
CA HIS A 21 -10.37 -5.72 6.94
C HIS A 21 -9.26 -4.72 7.31
N ILE A 22 -8.26 -5.11 8.12
CA ILE A 22 -7.07 -4.29 8.36
C ILE A 22 -5.84 -5.16 8.13
N PRO A 23 -5.52 -5.51 6.87
CA PRO A 23 -4.28 -6.21 6.59
C PRO A 23 -3.12 -5.27 6.96
N GLY A 24 -2.53 -5.47 8.14
CA GLY A 24 -1.31 -4.78 8.57
C GLY A 24 -0.07 -5.19 7.77
N ARG A 25 -0.25 -5.82 6.60
CA ARG A 25 0.78 -6.36 5.72
C ARG A 25 0.32 -6.21 4.27
N ILE A 26 1.25 -5.80 3.41
CA ILE A 26 1.09 -5.80 1.96
C ILE A 26 1.79 -7.02 1.36
N GLN A 27 1.51 -7.32 0.09
CA GLN A 27 2.33 -8.26 -0.66
C GLN A 27 3.75 -7.70 -0.83
N PRO A 28 4.81 -8.54 -0.77
CA PRO A 28 6.19 -8.05 -0.69
C PRO A 28 6.75 -7.50 -2.01
N HIS A 29 6.07 -7.74 -3.14
CA HIS A 29 6.57 -7.43 -4.48
C HIS A 29 6.59 -5.94 -4.83
N GLY A 30 5.82 -5.13 -4.11
CA GLY A 30 5.77 -3.69 -4.29
C GLY A 30 5.77 -2.96 -2.96
N VAL A 31 5.76 -1.64 -3.03
CA VAL A 31 5.69 -0.76 -1.87
C VAL A 31 4.36 -0.04 -1.91
N LEU A 32 3.76 0.18 -0.75
CA LEU A 32 2.56 0.99 -0.60
C LEU A 32 2.90 2.28 0.14
N LEU A 33 2.42 3.41 -0.39
CA LEU A 33 2.50 4.72 0.25
C LEU A 33 1.09 5.31 0.33
N ALA A 34 0.81 6.00 1.42
CA ALA A 34 -0.34 6.89 1.52
C ALA A 34 0.19 8.32 1.60
N LEU A 35 -0.44 9.19 0.81
CA LEU A 35 -0.06 10.60 0.69
C LEU A 35 -1.19 11.49 1.20
N ASP A 36 -0.84 12.61 1.81
CA ASP A 36 -1.75 13.72 2.03
C ASP A 36 -2.10 14.35 0.67
N GLU A 37 -3.39 14.50 0.39
CA GLU A 37 -3.88 14.96 -0.92
C GLU A 37 -3.48 16.41 -1.24
N LEU A 38 -3.27 17.26 -0.22
CA LEU A 38 -3.02 18.69 -0.43
C LEU A 38 -1.57 18.97 -0.85
N ASP A 39 -0.61 18.28 -0.25
CA ASP A 39 0.81 18.56 -0.43
C ASP A 39 1.64 17.36 -0.93
N LEU A 40 1.03 16.18 -1.08
CA LEU A 40 1.68 14.91 -1.40
C LEU A 40 2.72 14.49 -0.35
N ARG A 41 2.50 14.85 0.91
CA ARG A 41 3.33 14.40 2.03
C ARG A 41 3.05 12.93 2.35
N ILE A 42 4.11 12.15 2.57
CA ILE A 42 3.99 10.72 2.89
C ILE A 42 3.51 10.55 4.33
N ILE A 43 2.25 10.14 4.50
CA ILE A 43 1.63 9.93 5.82
C ILE A 43 1.73 8.47 6.28
N GLN A 44 1.87 7.53 5.35
CA GLN A 44 2.17 6.13 5.65
C GLN A 44 3.06 5.53 4.57
N ILE A 45 3.89 4.57 4.98
CA ILE A 45 4.77 3.84 4.09
C ILE A 45 4.90 2.39 4.57
N SER A 46 4.92 1.44 3.63
CA SER A 46 5.14 0.04 3.97
C SER A 46 6.59 -0.21 4.40
N ALA A 47 6.78 -1.07 5.40
CA ALA A 47 8.10 -1.35 5.98
C ALA A 47 9.11 -1.93 4.98
N ASN A 48 8.65 -2.54 3.89
CA ASN A 48 9.52 -3.11 2.87
C ASN A 48 10.13 -2.09 1.91
N ILE A 49 9.81 -0.78 1.99
CA ILE A 49 10.45 0.27 1.16
C ILE A 49 11.97 0.17 1.20
N GLN A 50 12.55 -0.11 2.38
CA GLN A 50 14.00 -0.20 2.55
C GLN A 50 14.63 -1.29 1.69
N ALA A 51 13.94 -2.42 1.48
CA ALA A 51 14.43 -3.48 0.62
C ALA A 51 14.41 -3.10 -0.86
N HIS A 52 13.57 -2.13 -1.25
CA HIS A 52 13.42 -1.65 -2.63
C HIS A 52 14.29 -0.42 -2.94
N THR A 53 14.51 0.48 -1.97
CA THR A 53 15.20 1.77 -2.19
C THR A 53 16.45 1.97 -1.34
N GLY A 54 16.68 1.14 -0.31
CA GLY A 54 17.74 1.34 0.68
C GLY A 54 17.46 2.43 1.71
N LEU A 55 16.34 3.15 1.60
CA LEU A 55 15.96 4.23 2.52
C LEU A 55 15.17 3.70 3.71
N GLU A 56 15.48 4.20 4.91
CA GLU A 56 14.75 3.86 6.13
C GLU A 56 13.31 4.39 6.06
N PRO A 57 12.28 3.57 6.36
CA PRO A 57 10.88 4.01 6.27
C PRO A 57 10.59 5.24 7.13
N ALA A 58 11.19 5.29 8.33
CA ALA A 58 11.04 6.43 9.25
C ALA A 58 11.64 7.74 8.71
N SER A 59 12.62 7.66 7.80
CA SER A 59 13.21 8.86 7.19
C SER A 59 12.33 9.48 6.09
N LEU A 60 11.35 8.71 5.60
CA LEU A 60 10.44 9.10 4.52
C LEU A 60 9.09 9.58 5.03
N LEU A 61 8.71 9.25 6.26
CA LEU A 61 7.48 9.77 6.87
C LEU A 61 7.53 11.29 7.01
N GLU A 62 6.40 11.94 6.75
CA GLU A 62 6.23 13.40 6.72
C GLU A 62 7.12 14.11 5.67
N GLN A 63 7.81 13.37 4.80
CA GLN A 63 8.53 13.94 3.67
C GLN A 63 7.62 14.11 2.45
N PRO A 64 7.91 15.09 1.57
CA PRO A 64 7.22 15.19 0.29
C PRO A 64 7.56 14.00 -0.62
N LEU A 65 6.64 13.61 -1.51
CA LEU A 65 6.83 12.52 -2.48
C LEU A 65 8.12 12.69 -3.33
N GLU A 66 8.55 13.93 -3.54
CA GLU A 66 9.81 14.33 -4.19
C GLU A 66 11.06 13.73 -3.53
N ALA A 67 10.98 13.24 -2.29
CA ALA A 67 12.06 12.49 -1.66
C ALA A 67 12.31 11.13 -2.34
N LEU A 68 11.29 10.52 -2.95
CA LEU A 68 11.36 9.20 -3.58
C LEU A 68 11.42 9.26 -5.11
N VAL A 69 10.71 10.21 -5.72
CA VAL A 69 10.63 10.35 -7.18
C VAL A 69 11.10 11.73 -7.64
N PRO A 70 11.56 11.88 -8.89
CA PRO A 70 11.90 13.19 -9.43
C PRO A 70 10.72 14.16 -9.40
N ALA A 71 10.98 15.44 -9.13
CA ALA A 71 9.95 16.47 -8.91
C ALA A 71 8.92 16.61 -10.04
N GLN A 72 9.32 16.31 -11.28
CA GLN A 72 8.42 16.31 -12.45
C GLN A 72 7.27 15.31 -12.32
N TYR A 73 7.51 14.16 -11.68
CA TYR A 73 6.48 13.16 -11.44
C TYR A 73 5.54 13.68 -10.36
N ALA A 74 6.03 14.11 -9.20
CA ALA A 74 5.17 14.69 -8.16
C ALA A 74 4.25 15.81 -8.69
N ALA A 75 4.76 16.69 -9.54
CA ALA A 75 3.95 17.72 -10.21
C ALA A 75 2.86 17.12 -11.13
N TYR A 76 3.16 16.06 -11.87
CA TYR A 76 2.16 15.39 -12.70
C TYR A 76 1.06 14.72 -11.85
N LEU A 77 1.40 14.07 -10.72
CA LEU A 77 0.38 13.47 -9.85
C LEU A 77 -0.53 14.54 -9.25
N ARG A 78 0.01 15.68 -8.81
CA ARG A 78 -0.82 16.82 -8.35
C ARG A 78 -1.84 17.23 -9.41
N ASN A 79 -1.41 17.33 -10.66
CA ASN A 79 -2.30 17.66 -11.77
C ASN A 79 -3.35 16.57 -12.03
N THR A 80 -2.98 15.29 -11.96
CA THR A 80 -3.92 14.19 -12.18
C THR A 80 -4.99 14.14 -11.09
N ILE A 81 -4.62 14.25 -9.82
CA ILE A 81 -5.57 14.29 -8.69
C ILE A 81 -6.55 15.47 -8.83
N ALA A 82 -6.06 16.63 -9.31
CA ALA A 82 -6.91 17.80 -9.50
C ALA A 82 -7.90 17.70 -10.67
N LEU A 83 -7.66 16.81 -11.64
CA LEU A 83 -8.43 16.69 -12.87
C LEU A 83 -9.35 15.46 -12.91
N GLU A 84 -8.97 14.40 -12.22
CA GLU A 84 -9.67 13.11 -12.24
C GLU A 84 -10.48 12.90 -10.96
N ASN A 85 -11.71 12.40 -11.09
CA ASN A 85 -12.41 11.84 -9.95
C ASN A 85 -11.83 10.45 -9.68
N MET A 86 -11.07 10.32 -8.59
CA MET A 86 -10.56 9.05 -8.10
C MET A 86 -11.70 8.24 -7.44
N ASP A 87 -12.68 7.81 -8.23
CA ASP A 87 -13.62 6.78 -7.80
C ASP A 87 -12.87 5.44 -7.61
N ASP A 88 -13.45 4.49 -6.86
CA ASP A 88 -12.91 3.25 -6.23
C ASP A 88 -11.89 2.33 -6.98
N ASN A 89 -11.37 2.70 -8.16
CA ASN A 89 -10.43 1.94 -8.95
C ASN A 89 -8.99 2.48 -8.91
N PRO A 90 -7.98 1.58 -8.90
CA PRO A 90 -6.59 1.98 -9.04
C PRO A 90 -6.33 2.59 -10.42
N LEU A 91 -5.78 3.81 -10.43
CA LEU A 91 -5.35 4.51 -11.63
C LEU A 91 -3.84 4.36 -11.83
N TYR A 92 -3.43 3.84 -12.98
CA TYR A 92 -2.02 3.89 -13.38
C TYR A 92 -1.67 5.30 -13.87
N ILE A 93 -0.65 5.91 -13.27
CA ILE A 93 -0.23 7.28 -13.59
C ILE A 93 1.02 7.27 -14.50
N TRP A 94 2.05 6.48 -14.15
CA TRP A 94 3.32 6.41 -14.89
C TRP A 94 4.19 5.22 -14.49
N THR A 95 5.29 5.04 -15.24
CA THR A 95 6.48 4.27 -14.85
C THR A 95 7.66 5.25 -14.79
N ALA A 96 8.41 5.23 -13.69
CA ALA A 96 9.50 6.16 -13.43
C ALA A 96 10.64 5.47 -12.68
N GLU A 97 11.86 5.95 -12.88
CA GLU A 97 13.00 5.60 -12.02
C GLU A 97 12.90 6.38 -10.70
N LEU A 98 13.28 5.73 -9.60
CA LEU A 98 13.35 6.37 -8.30
C LEU A 98 14.60 7.23 -8.19
N ASN A 99 14.58 8.20 -7.29
CA ASN A 99 15.76 9.01 -7.02
C ASN A 99 16.91 8.12 -6.53
N GLY A 100 18.00 8.05 -7.30
CA GLY A 100 19.21 7.30 -6.93
C GLY A 100 19.20 5.81 -7.28
N SER A 101 18.26 5.35 -8.12
CA SER A 101 18.34 4.05 -8.82
C SER A 101 19.26 4.11 -10.05
#